data_AF-T0ZSF4-F1
#
_entry.id   AF-T0ZSF4-F1
#
_cell.length_a   1.000
_cell.length_b   1.000
_cell.length_c   1.000
_cell.angle_alpha   90.00
_cell.angle_beta   90.00
_cell.angle_gamma   90.00
#
_symmetry.space_group_name_H-M   'P 1'
#
loop_
_entity.id
_entity.type
_entity.pdbx_description
1 polymer ?
#
loop_
_entity_poly.entity_id
_entity_poly.type
_entity_poly.pdbx_seq_one_letter_code
_entity_poly.pdbx_strand_id
1 'polypeptide(L)'
;MPDEESVSDQYCELTDSRLPVDHPYFYFLSEVREAESFLGLAVSVGKRLNETRLILDLLDTIVSGIEDPNVKLSDENRKMLNHDDETWLDLKEKLSSGDVRAAYLLSASAHMRTAAGLLVTCRKSSEFSMITDYTVKYLKKLNVHTYREAIGHVML
;
A
#
# COMPACT_ATOMS: atom_id res chain seq x y z
N MET A 1 -32.91 -15.65 -15.14
CA MET A 1 -32.82 -15.92 -13.69
C MET A 1 -31.84 -14.91 -13.16
N PRO A 2 -32.17 -14.11 -12.13
CA PRO A 2 -31.17 -13.24 -11.52
C PRO A 2 -30.12 -14.15 -10.88
N ASP A 3 -28.85 -13.88 -11.19
CA ASP A 3 -27.70 -14.60 -10.69
C ASP A 3 -27.77 -14.71 -9.16
N GLU A 4 -27.94 -15.93 -8.64
CA GLU A 4 -27.70 -16.19 -7.22
C GLU A 4 -26.21 -15.94 -6.97
N GLU A 5 -25.89 -14.85 -6.28
CA GLU A 5 -24.53 -14.55 -5.83
C GLU A 5 -24.00 -15.75 -5.02
N SER A 6 -23.07 -16.48 -5.62
CA SER A 6 -22.35 -17.57 -4.96
C SER A 6 -21.53 -17.01 -3.80
N VAL A 7 -21.82 -17.47 -2.58
CA VAL A 7 -21.13 -17.01 -1.34
C VAL A 7 -19.63 -17.34 -1.36
N SER A 8 -19.22 -18.30 -2.19
CA SER A 8 -17.84 -18.79 -2.26
C SER A 8 -16.96 -18.05 -3.26
N ASP A 9 -17.52 -17.24 -4.14
CA ASP A 9 -16.76 -16.57 -5.20
C ASP A 9 -17.16 -15.10 -5.37
N GLN A 10 -16.20 -14.31 -5.84
CA GLN A 10 -16.36 -12.89 -6.07
C GLN A 10 -15.79 -12.56 -7.45
N TYR A 11 -16.42 -11.60 -8.13
CA TYR A 11 -15.93 -11.10 -9.41
C TYR A 11 -14.66 -10.25 -9.23
N CYS A 12 -13.66 -10.52 -10.06
CA CYS A 12 -12.38 -9.83 -10.11
C CYS A 12 -12.29 -9.03 -11.41
N GLU A 13 -12.31 -7.71 -11.30
CA GLU A 13 -12.24 -6.80 -12.45
C GLU A 13 -10.91 -6.91 -13.20
N LEU A 14 -9.81 -7.18 -12.49
CA LEU A 14 -8.47 -7.24 -13.08
C LEU A 14 -8.31 -8.41 -14.06
N THR A 15 -8.96 -9.53 -13.78
CA THR A 15 -8.86 -10.77 -14.58
C THR A 15 -10.12 -11.06 -15.39
N ASP A 16 -11.17 -10.23 -15.24
CA ASP A 16 -12.50 -10.46 -15.83
C ASP A 16 -13.03 -11.87 -15.54
N SER A 17 -12.91 -12.31 -14.29
CA SER A 17 -13.25 -13.68 -13.88
C SER A 17 -13.78 -13.75 -12.44
N ARG A 18 -14.46 -14.86 -12.10
CA ARG A 18 -14.87 -15.14 -10.72
C ARG A 18 -13.77 -15.95 -10.02
N LEU A 19 -13.32 -15.45 -8.88
CA LEU A 19 -12.28 -16.07 -8.06
C LEU A 19 -12.88 -16.47 -6.70
N PRO A 20 -12.31 -17.46 -6.00
CA PRO A 20 -12.68 -17.76 -4.63
C PRO A 20 -12.60 -16.51 -3.74
N VAL A 21 -13.54 -16.32 -2.82
CA VAL A 21 -13.57 -15.13 -1.93
C VAL A 21 -12.32 -14.99 -1.06
N ASP A 22 -11.63 -16.11 -0.77
CA ASP A 22 -10.37 -16.15 -0.04
C ASP A 22 -9.12 -16.02 -0.95
N HIS A 23 -9.31 -15.67 -2.23
CA HIS A 23 -8.19 -15.47 -3.14
C HIS A 23 -7.29 -14.31 -2.67
N PRO A 24 -5.95 -14.45 -2.71
CA PRO A 24 -5.01 -13.43 -2.20
C PRO A 24 -5.19 -12.02 -2.78
N TYR A 25 -5.77 -11.91 -3.97
CA TYR A 25 -6.06 -10.64 -4.62
C TYR A 25 -7.10 -9.81 -3.85
N PHE A 26 -8.16 -10.45 -3.31
CA PHE A 26 -9.17 -9.73 -2.54
C PHE A 26 -8.61 -9.27 -1.19
N TYR A 27 -7.76 -10.07 -0.56
CA TYR A 27 -7.00 -9.61 0.61
C TYR A 27 -6.08 -8.44 0.27
N PHE A 28 -5.42 -8.46 -0.90
CA PHE A 28 -4.59 -7.33 -1.35
C PHE A 28 -5.41 -6.03 -1.42
N LEU A 29 -6.61 -6.08 -2.01
CA LEU A 29 -7.49 -4.91 -2.10
C LEU A 29 -7.90 -4.41 -0.71
N SER A 30 -8.22 -5.30 0.22
CA SER A 30 -8.53 -4.92 1.60
C SER A 30 -7.35 -4.25 2.30
N GLU A 31 -6.13 -4.79 2.16
CA GLU A 31 -4.93 -4.20 2.75
C GLU A 31 -4.60 -2.82 2.15
N VAL A 32 -4.83 -2.61 0.85
CA VAL A 32 -4.70 -1.28 0.22
C VAL A 32 -5.70 -0.29 0.83
N ARG A 33 -6.98 -0.68 0.96
CA ARG A 33 -8.02 0.18 1.54
C ARG A 33 -7.76 0.52 3.00
N GLU A 34 -7.23 -0.42 3.77
CA GLU A 34 -6.80 -0.17 5.15
C GLU A 34 -5.62 0.81 5.19
N ALA A 35 -4.63 0.64 4.31
CA ALA A 35 -3.52 1.59 4.20
C ALA A 35 -4.00 3.01 3.87
N GLU A 36 -4.89 3.17 2.88
CA GLU A 36 -5.51 4.45 2.51
C GLU A 36 -6.31 5.05 3.67
N SER A 37 -7.07 4.23 4.39
CA SER A 37 -7.86 4.65 5.55
C SER A 37 -6.97 5.21 6.66
N PHE A 38 -5.87 4.52 6.98
CA PHE A 38 -4.90 5.01 7.95
C PHE A 38 -4.14 6.26 7.49
N LEU A 39 -3.83 6.38 6.19
CA LEU A 39 -3.29 7.62 5.64
C LEU A 39 -4.29 8.77 5.75
N GLY A 40 -5.57 8.52 5.49
CA GLY A 40 -6.66 9.48 5.70
C GLY A 40 -6.77 9.92 7.17
N LEU A 41 -6.66 8.99 8.11
CA LEU A 41 -6.58 9.29 9.54
C LEU A 41 -5.34 10.12 9.87
N ALA A 42 -4.18 9.81 9.29
CA ALA A 42 -2.95 10.60 9.47
C ALA A 42 -3.11 12.03 8.92
N VAL A 43 -3.78 12.22 7.79
CA VAL A 43 -4.15 13.55 7.26
C VAL A 43 -5.05 14.29 8.24
N SER A 44 -6.03 13.61 8.85
CA SER A 44 -6.97 14.23 9.78
C SER A 44 -6.31 14.82 11.04
N VAL A 45 -5.11 14.35 11.42
CA VAL A 45 -4.33 14.89 12.54
C VAL A 45 -3.82 16.31 12.28
N GLY A 46 -3.75 16.77 11.02
CA GLY A 46 -3.38 18.15 10.69
C GLY A 46 -1.88 18.47 10.73
N LYS A 47 -1.00 17.47 10.88
CA LYS A 47 0.46 17.63 10.89
C LYS A 47 1.10 17.07 9.62
N ARG A 48 2.06 17.80 9.03
CA ARG A 48 2.81 17.39 7.82
C ARG A 48 1.89 16.88 6.71
N LEU A 49 0.86 17.68 6.42
CA LEU A 49 -0.25 17.34 5.53
C LEU A 49 0.21 17.06 4.10
N ASN A 50 1.17 17.84 3.61
CA ASN A 50 1.63 17.71 2.23
C ASN A 50 2.36 16.37 2.04
N GLU A 51 3.17 15.97 3.01
CA GLU A 51 3.90 14.71 2.96
C GLU A 51 2.97 13.50 3.10
N THR A 52 1.98 13.57 3.99
CA THR A 52 0.99 12.49 4.11
C THR A 52 0.11 12.38 2.86
N ARG A 53 -0.31 13.50 2.26
CA ARG A 53 -1.07 13.48 1.00
C ARG A 53 -0.23 12.96 -0.16
N LEU A 54 1.04 13.34 -0.24
CA LEU A 54 1.96 12.78 -1.23
C LEU A 54 2.03 11.26 -1.12
N ILE A 55 2.13 10.70 0.09
CA ILE A 55 2.13 9.23 0.29
C ILE A 55 0.83 8.61 -0.23
N LEU A 56 -0.32 9.24 0.03
CA LEU A 56 -1.62 8.77 -0.46
C LEU A 56 -1.69 8.79 -1.99
N ASP A 57 -1.27 9.90 -2.62
CA ASP A 57 -1.24 10.05 -4.08
C ASP A 57 -0.30 9.01 -4.73
N LEU A 58 0.84 8.71 -4.09
CA LEU A 58 1.77 7.69 -4.55
C LEU A 58 1.18 6.29 -4.44
N LEU A 59 0.46 5.99 -3.35
CA LEU A 59 -0.20 4.69 -3.18
C LEU A 59 -1.23 4.47 -4.28
N ASP A 60 -2.13 5.45 -4.47
CA ASP A 60 -3.17 5.42 -5.50
C ASP A 60 -2.58 5.24 -6.90
N THR A 61 -1.52 5.99 -7.23
CA THR A 61 -0.82 5.86 -8.52
C THR A 61 -0.21 4.47 -8.71
N ILE A 62 0.39 3.88 -7.66
CA ILE A 62 1.00 2.55 -7.76
C ILE A 62 -0.08 1.47 -7.96
N VAL A 63 -1.19 1.57 -7.22
CA VAL A 63 -2.30 0.61 -7.28
C VAL A 63 -3.01 0.70 -8.62
N SER A 64 -3.31 1.92 -9.10
CA SER A 64 -3.85 2.15 -10.45
C SER A 64 -2.95 1.60 -11.55
N GLY A 65 -1.63 1.60 -11.32
CA GLY A 65 -0.64 0.99 -12.21
C GLY A 65 -0.70 -0.53 -12.36
N ILE A 66 -1.53 -1.22 -11.56
CA ILE A 66 -1.85 -2.64 -11.72
C ILE A 66 -2.87 -2.84 -12.85
N GLU A 67 -3.86 -1.96 -12.93
CA GLU A 67 -4.93 -2.00 -13.93
C GLU A 67 -4.49 -1.37 -15.25
N ASP A 68 -3.77 -0.24 -15.20
CA ASP A 68 -3.21 0.42 -16.37
C ASP A 68 -1.67 0.47 -16.29
N PRO A 69 -0.96 -0.36 -17.09
CA PRO A 69 0.49 -0.38 -17.14
C PRO A 69 1.15 0.96 -17.52
N ASN A 70 0.42 1.89 -18.15
CA ASN A 70 0.91 3.21 -18.52
C ASN A 70 0.98 4.16 -17.31
N VAL A 71 0.22 3.88 -16.25
CA VAL A 71 0.28 4.64 -15.01
C VAL A 71 1.57 4.28 -14.28
N LYS A 72 2.45 5.28 -14.14
CA LYS A 72 3.76 5.17 -13.49
C LYS A 72 4.01 6.42 -12.66
N LEU A 73 4.72 6.24 -11.55
CA LEU A 73 5.24 7.34 -10.75
C LEU A 73 6.14 8.25 -11.60
N SER A 74 6.17 9.55 -11.33
CA SER A 74 7.14 10.47 -11.95
C SER A 74 8.59 10.08 -11.62
N ASP A 75 9.56 10.55 -12.42
CA ASP A 75 10.98 10.32 -12.15
C ASP A 75 11.43 10.85 -10.79
N GLU A 76 10.91 12.01 -10.39
CA GLU A 76 11.17 12.62 -9.09
C GLU A 76 10.71 11.72 -7.94
N ASN A 77 9.46 11.26 -8.00
CA ASN A 77 8.89 10.38 -6.99
C ASN A 77 9.63 9.03 -6.92
N ARG A 78 10.01 8.47 -8.08
CA ARG A 78 10.83 7.26 -8.12
C ARG A 78 12.19 7.45 -7.45
N LYS A 79 12.87 8.57 -7.71
CA LYS A 79 14.17 8.88 -7.11
C LYS A 79 14.06 9.04 -5.60
N MET A 80 13.05 9.77 -5.13
CA MET A 80 12.75 9.92 -3.71
C MET A 80 12.61 8.55 -3.03
N LEU A 81 11.71 7.71 -3.54
CA LEU A 81 11.46 6.38 -2.97
C LEU A 81 12.66 5.43 -3.04
N ASN A 82 13.52 5.57 -4.05
CA ASN A 82 14.71 4.72 -4.17
C ASN A 82 15.80 5.09 -3.16
N HIS A 83 15.84 6.34 -2.68
CA HIS A 83 16.79 6.81 -1.67
C HIS A 83 16.45 6.31 -0.25
N ASP A 84 15.21 5.86 -0.04
CA ASP A 84 14.80 5.37 1.27
C ASP A 84 15.17 3.92 1.49
N ASP A 85 15.95 3.70 2.57
CA ASP A 85 16.30 2.40 3.12
C ASP A 85 15.60 2.15 4.46
N GLU A 86 15.31 0.87 4.73
CA GLU A 86 14.69 0.44 5.98
C GLU A 86 15.65 0.70 7.14
N THR A 87 15.18 1.48 8.12
CA THR A 87 15.95 1.83 9.32
C THR A 87 15.27 1.17 10.51
N TRP A 88 16.03 0.69 11.50
CA TRP A 88 15.42 0.12 12.70
C TRP A 88 14.81 1.23 13.59
N LEU A 89 13.62 1.00 14.12
CA LEU A 89 12.93 1.90 15.05
C LEU A 89 12.53 1.15 16.32
N ASP A 90 12.70 1.81 17.48
CA ASP A 90 11.99 1.42 18.69
C ASP A 90 10.53 1.92 18.60
N LEU A 91 9.64 1.06 18.10
CA LEU A 91 8.21 1.37 17.99
C LEU A 91 7.59 1.70 19.35
N LYS A 92 8.05 1.04 20.43
CA LYS A 92 7.47 1.22 21.75
C LYS A 92 7.72 2.65 22.24
N GLU A 93 8.93 3.16 22.07
CA GLU A 93 9.28 4.53 22.46
C GLU A 93 8.42 5.55 21.69
N LYS A 94 8.36 5.41 20.37
CA LYS A 94 7.61 6.34 19.51
C LYS A 94 6.12 6.35 19.86
N LEU A 95 5.51 5.18 20.02
CA LEU A 95 4.08 5.07 20.35
C LEU A 95 3.78 5.50 21.79
N SER A 96 4.70 5.28 22.74
CA SER A 96 4.52 5.73 24.14
C SER A 96 4.52 7.26 24.28
N SER A 97 5.10 7.97 23.32
CA SER A 97 5.04 9.45 23.27
C SER A 97 3.66 10.01 22.89
N GLY A 98 2.73 9.15 22.45
CA GLY A 98 1.37 9.57 22.05
C GLY A 98 1.31 10.25 20.69
N ASP A 99 2.30 10.05 19.81
CA ASP A 99 2.25 10.56 18.44
C ASP A 99 1.26 9.76 17.58
N VAL A 100 0.00 10.21 17.61
CA VAL A 100 -1.12 9.58 16.90
C VAL A 100 -0.90 9.54 15.38
N ARG A 101 -0.28 10.57 14.80
CA ARG A 101 0.03 10.58 13.36
C ARG A 101 1.04 9.46 13.03
N ALA A 102 2.10 9.36 13.83
CA ALA A 102 3.10 8.31 13.64
C ALA A 102 2.45 6.92 13.77
N ALA A 103 1.55 6.71 14.72
CA ALA A 103 0.82 5.45 14.86
C ALA A 103 0.03 5.08 13.60
N TYR A 104 -0.71 6.04 13.03
CA TYR A 104 -1.45 5.80 11.78
C TYR A 104 -0.54 5.52 10.59
N LEU A 105 0.57 6.24 10.45
CA LEU A 105 1.54 5.99 9.38
C LEU A 105 2.20 4.61 9.51
N LEU A 106 2.51 4.17 10.75
CA LEU A 106 3.04 2.83 11.00
C LEU A 106 2.03 1.74 10.62
N SER A 107 0.74 1.93 10.93
CA SER A 107 -0.32 1.03 10.48
C SER A 107 -0.43 0.99 8.95
N ALA A 108 -0.46 2.15 8.29
CA ALA A 108 -0.51 2.22 6.83
C ALA A 108 0.69 1.51 6.18
N SER A 109 1.90 1.73 6.71
CA SER A 109 3.12 1.03 6.30
C SER A 109 2.99 -0.49 6.44
N ALA A 110 2.48 -0.99 7.56
CA ALA A 110 2.29 -2.42 7.78
C ALA A 110 1.32 -3.03 6.75
N HIS A 111 0.20 -2.37 6.48
CA HIS A 111 -0.77 -2.81 5.48
C HIS A 111 -0.19 -2.80 4.05
N MET A 112 0.57 -1.76 3.68
CA MET A 112 1.29 -1.74 2.39
C MET A 112 2.31 -2.88 2.26
N ARG A 113 3.00 -3.23 3.35
CA ARG A 113 3.95 -4.37 3.36
C ARG A 113 3.22 -5.68 3.11
N THR A 114 2.08 -5.90 3.76
CA THR A 114 1.24 -7.09 3.56
C THR A 114 0.70 -7.13 2.14
N ALA A 115 0.15 -6.03 1.63
CA ALA A 115 -0.33 -5.89 0.26
C ALA A 115 0.75 -6.26 -0.77
N ALA A 116 1.98 -5.79 -0.59
CA ALA A 116 3.10 -6.18 -1.47
C ALA A 116 3.39 -7.68 -1.45
N GLY A 117 3.30 -8.33 -0.29
CA GLY A 117 3.45 -9.79 -0.16
C GLY A 117 2.32 -10.57 -0.86
N LEU A 118 1.09 -10.06 -0.77
CA LEU A 118 -0.07 -10.63 -1.45
C LEU A 118 0.05 -10.51 -2.97
N LEU A 119 0.53 -9.38 -3.50
CA LEU A 119 0.82 -9.23 -4.94
C LEU A 119 1.89 -10.22 -5.41
N VAL A 120 2.94 -10.46 -4.62
CA VAL A 120 3.97 -11.49 -4.91
C VAL A 120 3.37 -12.89 -4.94
N THR A 121 2.31 -13.13 -4.19
CA THR A 121 1.58 -14.41 -4.23
C THR A 121 0.69 -14.50 -5.46
N CYS A 122 -0.08 -13.44 -5.76
CA CYS A 122 -0.99 -13.40 -6.91
C CYS A 122 -0.25 -13.64 -8.23
N ARG A 123 0.89 -12.99 -8.44
CA ARG A 123 1.69 -13.11 -9.67
C ARG A 123 2.28 -14.51 -9.95
N LYS A 124 2.16 -15.45 -9.01
CA LYS A 124 2.52 -16.86 -9.26
C LYS A 124 1.51 -17.54 -10.18
N SER A 125 0.29 -17.02 -10.26
CA SER A 125 -0.70 -17.41 -11.26
C SER A 125 -0.49 -16.64 -12.56
N SER A 126 -0.62 -17.31 -13.70
CA SER A 126 -0.51 -16.70 -15.03
C SER A 126 -1.62 -15.68 -15.32
N GLU A 127 -2.77 -15.83 -14.67
CA GLU A 127 -3.92 -14.92 -14.80
C GLU A 127 -3.58 -13.51 -14.29
N PHE A 128 -2.63 -13.39 -13.38
CA PHE A 128 -2.17 -12.12 -12.80
C PHE A 128 -0.87 -11.60 -13.40
N SER A 129 -0.58 -11.98 -14.65
CA SER A 129 0.65 -11.58 -15.37
C SER A 129 0.79 -10.05 -15.55
N MET A 130 -0.30 -9.28 -15.45
CA MET A 130 -0.26 -7.81 -15.43
C MET A 130 0.37 -7.22 -14.15
N ILE A 131 0.45 -7.98 -13.05
CA ILE A 131 1.15 -7.55 -11.84
C ILE A 131 2.66 -7.55 -12.11
N THR A 132 3.20 -6.36 -12.39
CA THR A 132 4.61 -6.19 -12.75
C THR A 132 5.55 -6.12 -11.53
N ASP A 133 6.84 -6.42 -11.75
CA ASP A 133 7.89 -6.16 -10.77
C ASP A 133 7.93 -4.70 -10.32
N TYR A 134 7.57 -3.78 -11.22
CA TYR A 134 7.51 -2.36 -10.96
C TYR A 134 6.54 -2.06 -9.81
N THR A 135 5.30 -2.55 -9.90
CA THR A 135 4.27 -2.29 -8.89
C THR A 135 4.69 -2.84 -7.53
N VAL A 136 5.14 -4.09 -7.49
CA VAL A 136 5.61 -4.73 -6.24
C VAL A 136 6.80 -3.96 -5.65
N LYS A 137 7.77 -3.58 -6.48
CA LYS A 137 8.95 -2.82 -6.05
C LYS A 137 8.57 -1.48 -5.43
N TYR A 138 7.74 -0.70 -6.12
CA TYR A 138 7.42 0.66 -5.65
C TYR A 138 6.42 0.67 -4.49
N LEU A 139 5.53 -0.33 -4.38
CA LEU A 139 4.72 -0.49 -3.17
C LEU A 139 5.60 -0.81 -1.95
N LYS A 140 6.59 -1.69 -2.11
CA LYS A 140 7.57 -1.96 -1.04
C LYS A 140 8.38 -0.73 -0.65
N LYS A 141 8.82 0.06 -1.63
CA LYS A 141 9.57 1.30 -1.37
C LYS A 141 8.69 2.37 -0.72
N LEU A 142 7.43 2.50 -1.12
CA LEU A 142 6.47 3.41 -0.49
C LEU A 142 6.18 3.01 0.96
N ASN A 143 6.06 1.72 1.26
CA ASN A 143 5.99 1.21 2.62
C ASN A 143 7.19 1.72 3.46
N VAL A 144 8.42 1.53 2.98
CA VAL A 144 9.64 1.97 3.68
C VAL A 144 9.66 3.50 3.86
N HIS A 145 9.28 4.26 2.84
CA HIS A 145 9.17 5.72 2.92
C HIS A 145 8.15 6.14 3.99
N THR A 146 6.96 5.53 3.98
CA THR A 146 5.88 5.81 4.94
C THR A 146 6.32 5.50 6.37
N TYR A 147 7.02 4.39 6.55
CA TYR A 147 7.62 4.00 7.82
C TYR A 147 8.60 5.07 8.33
N ARG A 148 9.53 5.54 7.48
CA ARG A 148 10.48 6.61 7.83
C ARG A 148 9.79 7.93 8.16
N GLU A 149 8.75 8.26 7.40
CA GLU A 149 7.95 9.46 7.62
C GLU A 149 7.22 9.41 8.98
N ALA A 150 6.86 8.22 9.47
CA ALA A 150 6.32 8.01 10.81
C ALA A 150 7.37 8.26 11.92
N ILE A 151 8.63 7.90 11.67
CA ILE A 151 9.74 8.16 12.61
C ILE A 151 9.96 9.68 12.77
N GLY A 152 9.77 10.43 11.68
CA GLY A 152 10.28 11.80 11.57
C GLY A 152 11.81 11.77 11.41
N HIS A 153 12.44 12.88 11.03
CA HIS A 153 13.90 12.96 10.98
C HIS A 153 14.51 12.84 12.38
N VAL A 154 14.61 11.62 12.91
CA VAL A 154 15.55 11.30 13.97
C VAL A 154 16.91 11.34 13.29
N MET A 155 17.57 12.50 13.33
CA MET A 155 19.01 12.54 13.19
C MET A 155 19.55 11.70 14.34
N LEU A 156 20.05 10.50 14.02
CA LEU A 156 21.05 9.84 14.87
C LEU A 156 22.32 10.69 14.84
#